data_AF-A0A7S3GVM1-F1
#
_entry.id   AF-A0A7S3GVM1-F1
#
_cell.length_a   1.000
_cell.length_b   1.000
_cell.length_c   1.000
_cell.angle_alpha   90.00
_cell.angle_beta   90.00
_cell.angle_gamma   90.00
#
_symmetry.space_group_name_H-M   'P 1'
#
loop_
_entity.id
_entity.type
_entity.pdbx_description
1 polymer ?
#
loop_
_entity_poly.entity_id
_entity_poly.type
_entity_poly.pdbx_seq_one_letter_code
_entity_poly.pdbx_strand_id
1 'polypeptide(L)'
;GFGSTDLVIMAIRPLPLWKHAFAYVTLGLLCGWYYFLMILYPLLLFLMYRGSYIAGGIFVALLVLSFIPLKFKVWEGFMYCWIWNVWRDYFDFTGDWSSLTEQSEKNKKAGRPDKFFFFEFPHGIFPMGQFLSASLIRDITPGKMICGTGADIVFMFPVMRHVMAWIGTNPAKRANITKILNRGDHLAIIPGGIAEMYLMNPDTEGIFLRKRQNTVKAAIQEGADIVPVFFFGNTRIFSTVGKNSSDSLMSKLSRKLRA
;
A
#
# COMPACT_ATOMS: atom_id res chain seq x y z
N GLY A 1 -38.98 20.70 -12.37
CA GLY A 1 -38.86 19.24 -12.53
C GLY A 1 -37.40 18.93 -12.76
N PHE A 2 -36.74 18.33 -11.78
CA PHE A 2 -35.38 17.84 -11.93
C PHE A 2 -35.44 16.50 -12.64
N GLY A 3 -34.85 16.44 -13.83
CA GLY A 3 -34.71 15.21 -14.60
C GLY A 3 -33.93 14.19 -13.79
N SER A 4 -34.43 12.96 -13.82
CA SER A 4 -33.75 11.76 -13.36
C SER A 4 -32.37 11.66 -13.99
N THR A 5 -31.33 11.99 -13.21
CA THR A 5 -29.98 11.51 -13.50
C THR A 5 -30.03 10.00 -13.42
N ASP A 6 -29.93 9.36 -14.58
CA ASP A 6 -29.62 7.94 -14.70
C ASP A 6 -28.36 7.67 -13.88
N LEU A 7 -28.55 7.08 -12.70
CA LEU A 7 -27.51 6.34 -12.00
C LEU A 7 -27.14 5.20 -12.95
N VAL A 8 -26.15 5.44 -13.81
CA VAL A 8 -25.42 4.37 -14.48
C VAL A 8 -24.76 3.60 -13.35
N ILE A 9 -25.47 2.58 -12.85
CA ILE A 9 -24.87 1.53 -12.04
C ILE A 9 -23.83 0.93 -12.97
N MET A 10 -22.57 1.33 -12.80
CA MET A 10 -21.44 0.78 -13.53
C MET A 10 -21.38 -0.68 -13.11
N ALA A 11 -22.00 -1.55 -13.92
CA ALA A 11 -22.07 -2.97 -13.62
C ALA A 11 -20.63 -3.48 -13.55
N ILE A 12 -20.25 -4.00 -12.38
CA ILE A 12 -18.92 -4.60 -12.16
C ILE A 12 -18.70 -5.62 -13.27
N ARG A 13 -17.55 -5.51 -13.95
CA ARG A 13 -17.22 -6.40 -15.06
C ARG A 13 -17.30 -7.86 -14.59
N PRO A 14 -18.07 -8.74 -15.28
CA PRO A 14 -18.19 -10.12 -14.86
C PRO A 14 -16.82 -10.81 -14.92
N LEU A 15 -16.39 -11.37 -13.80
CA LEU A 15 -15.11 -12.03 -13.67
C LEU A 15 -15.31 -13.57 -13.65
N PRO A 16 -14.52 -14.35 -14.40
CA PRO A 16 -14.65 -15.81 -14.37
C PRO A 16 -14.36 -16.36 -12.98
N LEU A 17 -15.07 -17.42 -12.58
CA LEU A 17 -15.02 -17.99 -11.23
C LEU A 17 -13.59 -18.32 -10.76
N TRP A 18 -12.73 -18.81 -11.65
CA TRP A 18 -11.34 -19.15 -11.29
C TRP A 18 -10.54 -17.91 -10.87
N LYS A 19 -10.78 -16.74 -11.49
CA LYS A 19 -10.14 -15.48 -11.10
C LYS A 19 -10.65 -15.01 -9.74
N HIS A 20 -11.94 -15.16 -9.46
CA HIS A 20 -12.48 -14.91 -8.12
C HIS A 20 -11.80 -15.80 -7.07
N ALA A 21 -11.77 -17.12 -7.29
CA ALA A 21 -11.16 -18.06 -6.37
C ALA A 21 -9.67 -17.74 -6.14
N PHE A 22 -8.93 -17.46 -7.21
CA PHE A 22 -7.53 -17.09 -7.14
C PHE A 22 -7.31 -15.77 -6.38
N ALA A 23 -8.11 -14.74 -6.68
CA ALA A 23 -8.06 -13.46 -5.98
C ALA A 23 -8.37 -13.64 -4.49
N TYR A 24 -9.42 -14.39 -4.11
CA TYR A 24 -9.76 -14.65 -2.72
C TYR A 24 -8.61 -15.31 -1.95
N VAL A 25 -7.98 -16.33 -2.52
CA VAL A 25 -6.84 -17.01 -1.86
C VAL A 25 -5.65 -16.06 -1.72
N THR A 26 -5.25 -15.40 -2.81
CA THR A 26 -4.03 -14.58 -2.82
C THR A 26 -4.18 -13.27 -2.05
N LEU A 27 -5.31 -12.57 -2.17
CA LEU A 27 -5.62 -11.37 -1.37
C LEU A 27 -5.91 -11.75 0.08
N GLY A 28 -6.53 -12.90 0.32
CA GLY A 28 -6.68 -13.47 1.65
C GLY A 28 -5.32 -13.58 2.33
N LEU A 29 -4.37 -14.28 1.70
CA LEU A 29 -2.98 -14.40 2.18
C LEU A 29 -2.29 -13.05 2.35
N LEU A 30 -2.45 -12.12 1.41
CA LEU A 30 -1.83 -10.79 1.44
C LEU A 30 -2.35 -9.91 2.57
N CYS A 31 -3.67 -9.89 2.81
CA CYS A 31 -4.31 -8.98 3.76
C CYS A 31 -4.49 -9.62 5.14
N GLY A 32 -4.58 -10.95 5.20
CA GLY A 32 -4.76 -11.74 6.42
C GLY A 32 -3.46 -12.34 6.98
N TRP A 33 -2.30 -11.99 6.43
CA TRP A 33 -0.98 -12.53 6.80
C TRP A 33 -0.74 -12.63 8.31
N TYR A 34 -1.16 -11.64 9.10
CA TYR A 34 -0.98 -11.66 10.55
C TYR A 34 -1.83 -12.73 11.24
N TYR A 35 -3.09 -12.96 10.80
CA TYR A 35 -3.91 -14.05 11.32
C TYR A 35 -3.30 -15.41 10.97
N PHE A 36 -2.78 -15.57 9.74
CA PHE A 36 -2.12 -16.81 9.35
C PHE A 36 -0.87 -17.05 10.19
N LEU A 37 -0.03 -16.05 10.43
CA LEU A 37 1.17 -16.21 11.26
C LEU A 37 0.83 -16.55 12.72
N MET A 38 -0.21 -15.92 13.28
CA MET A 38 -0.66 -16.20 14.67
C MET A 38 -1.11 -17.65 14.86
N ILE A 39 -1.66 -18.29 13.83
CA ILE A 39 -2.08 -19.70 13.87
C ILE A 39 -0.93 -20.63 13.45
N LEU A 40 -0.20 -20.25 12.41
CA LEU A 40 0.85 -21.06 11.79
C LEU A 40 2.03 -21.28 12.73
N TYR A 41 2.51 -20.25 13.44
CA TYR A 41 3.67 -20.41 14.32
C TYR A 41 3.42 -21.40 15.47
N PRO A 42 2.33 -21.29 16.25
CA PRO A 42 2.01 -22.30 17.27
C PRO A 42 1.82 -23.70 16.69
N LEU A 43 1.17 -23.81 15.52
CA LEU A 43 0.98 -25.11 14.85
C LEU A 43 2.32 -25.73 14.45
N LEU A 44 3.23 -24.97 13.84
CA LEU A 44 4.56 -25.44 13.46
C LEU A 44 5.36 -25.88 14.68
N LEU A 45 5.32 -25.11 15.77
CA LEU A 45 5.99 -25.46 17.03
C LEU A 45 5.42 -26.75 17.65
N PHE A 46 4.08 -26.91 17.65
CA PHE A 46 3.43 -28.12 18.11
C PHE A 46 3.81 -29.34 17.28
N LEU A 47 3.79 -29.23 15.94
CA LEU A 47 4.18 -30.32 15.05
C LEU A 47 5.68 -30.66 15.17
N MET A 48 6.53 -29.65 15.36
CA MET A 48 7.95 -29.85 15.63
C MET A 48 8.16 -30.59 16.96
N TYR A 49 7.42 -30.22 18.01
CA TYR A 49 7.41 -30.94 19.28
C TYR A 49 6.94 -32.40 19.12
N ARG A 50 6.03 -32.68 18.19
CA ARG A 50 5.59 -34.04 17.81
C ARG A 50 6.58 -34.79 16.92
N GLY A 51 7.74 -34.23 16.60
CA GLY A 51 8.82 -34.87 15.83
C GLY A 51 8.80 -34.60 14.33
N SER A 52 7.99 -33.65 13.83
CA SER A 52 7.97 -33.31 12.41
C SER A 52 9.14 -32.41 12.00
N TYR A 53 10.12 -32.99 11.30
CA TYR A 53 11.24 -32.24 10.71
C TYR A 53 10.80 -31.26 9.62
N ILE A 54 9.72 -31.57 8.88
CA ILE A 54 9.18 -30.67 7.85
C ILE A 54 8.67 -29.38 8.51
N ALA A 55 7.94 -29.49 9.63
CA ALA A 55 7.46 -28.34 10.37
C ALA A 55 8.63 -27.49 10.92
N GLY A 56 9.66 -28.14 11.47
CA GLY A 56 10.88 -27.48 11.91
C GLY A 56 11.59 -26.73 10.77
N GLY A 57 11.72 -27.36 9.59
CA GLY A 57 12.30 -26.74 8.41
C GLY A 57 11.54 -25.50 7.94
N ILE A 58 10.20 -25.57 7.88
CA ILE A 58 9.36 -24.41 7.51
C ILE A 58 9.51 -23.29 8.55
N PHE A 59 9.50 -23.61 9.84
CA PHE A 59 9.68 -22.63 10.91
C PHE A 59 11.03 -21.90 10.80
N VAL A 60 12.13 -22.65 10.61
CA VAL A 60 13.47 -22.07 10.42
C VAL A 60 13.51 -21.21 9.16
N ALA A 61 12.92 -21.65 8.05
CA ALA A 61 12.86 -20.87 6.82
C ALA A 61 12.14 -19.52 7.02
N LEU A 62 11.00 -19.51 7.74
CA LEU A 62 10.29 -18.27 8.09
C LEU A 62 11.12 -17.38 9.01
N LEU A 63 11.84 -17.94 9.99
CA LEU A 63 12.76 -17.14 10.81
C LEU A 63 13.86 -16.52 9.95
N VAL A 64 14.51 -17.29 9.09
CA VAL A 64 15.56 -16.80 8.18
C VAL A 64 15.01 -15.66 7.31
N LEU A 65 13.82 -15.81 6.72
CA LEU A 65 13.17 -14.75 5.93
C LEU A 65 12.91 -13.47 6.75
N SER A 66 12.69 -13.58 8.07
CA SER A 66 12.50 -12.43 8.98
C SER A 66 13.78 -11.64 9.23
N PHE A 67 14.96 -12.26 9.09
CA PHE A 67 16.26 -11.64 9.39
C PHE A 67 17.11 -11.33 8.16
N ILE A 68 16.82 -11.92 6.99
CA ILE A 68 17.53 -11.60 5.75
C ILE A 68 17.51 -10.08 5.51
N PRO A 69 18.66 -9.42 5.29
CA PRO A 69 18.70 -7.99 4.97
C PRO A 69 17.89 -7.69 3.70
N LEU A 70 16.98 -6.71 3.79
CA LEU A 70 16.16 -6.32 2.64
C LEU A 70 16.92 -5.35 1.75
N LYS A 71 16.88 -5.64 0.44
CA LYS A 71 17.14 -4.65 -0.59
C LYS A 71 15.80 -4.00 -0.92
N PHE A 72 15.59 -2.77 -0.49
CA PHE A 72 14.40 -1.97 -0.84
C PHE A 72 14.46 -1.49 -2.30
N LYS A 73 14.55 -2.44 -3.21
CA LYS A 73 14.57 -2.26 -4.65
C LYS A 73 13.39 -3.02 -5.22
N VAL A 74 12.71 -2.39 -6.15
CA VAL A 74 11.59 -3.00 -6.85
C VAL A 74 12.07 -4.24 -7.59
N TRP A 75 11.30 -5.32 -7.46
CA TRP A 75 11.49 -6.53 -8.24
C TRP A 75 10.57 -6.48 -9.45
N GLU A 76 11.14 -6.12 -10.60
CA GLU A 76 10.40 -6.01 -11.86
C GLU A 76 9.58 -7.26 -12.16
N GLY A 77 10.15 -8.47 -12.02
CA GLY A 77 9.42 -9.72 -12.27
C GLY A 77 8.11 -9.84 -11.47
N PHE A 78 8.10 -9.35 -10.22
CA PHE A 78 6.86 -9.29 -9.44
C PHE A 78 5.92 -8.18 -9.92
N MET A 79 6.44 -6.99 -10.25
CA MET A 79 5.62 -5.88 -10.75
C MET A 79 4.98 -6.15 -12.11
N TYR A 80 5.65 -6.91 -12.98
CA TYR A 80 5.13 -7.38 -14.28
C TYR A 80 4.33 -8.68 -14.18
N CYS A 81 4.15 -9.23 -12.97
CA CYS A 81 3.42 -10.46 -12.78
C CYS A 81 1.93 -10.27 -13.07
N TRP A 82 1.33 -11.23 -13.79
CA TRP A 82 -0.09 -11.23 -14.14
C TRP A 82 -1.03 -11.24 -12.92
N ILE A 83 -0.53 -11.59 -11.72
CA ILE A 83 -1.29 -11.53 -10.47
C ILE A 83 -1.90 -10.15 -10.22
N TRP A 84 -1.17 -9.08 -10.58
CA TRP A 84 -1.66 -7.72 -10.43
C TRP A 84 -2.88 -7.45 -11.31
N ASN A 85 -2.93 -8.04 -12.51
CA ASN A 85 -4.10 -7.94 -13.38
C ASN A 85 -5.31 -8.61 -12.72
N VAL A 86 -5.13 -9.78 -12.09
CA VAL A 86 -6.24 -10.46 -11.39
C VAL A 86 -6.75 -9.62 -10.22
N TRP A 87 -5.85 -9.06 -9.42
CA TRP A 87 -6.24 -8.22 -8.29
C TRP A 87 -6.95 -6.95 -8.74
N ARG A 88 -6.45 -6.27 -9.78
CA ARG A 88 -7.12 -5.07 -10.32
C ARG A 88 -8.47 -5.42 -10.94
N ASP A 89 -8.57 -6.51 -11.69
CA ASP A 89 -9.84 -6.97 -12.24
C ASP A 89 -10.85 -7.32 -11.14
N TYR A 90 -10.40 -7.93 -10.03
CA TYR A 90 -11.25 -8.28 -8.89
C TYR A 90 -11.90 -7.06 -8.23
N PHE A 91 -11.18 -5.94 -8.16
CA PHE A 91 -11.69 -4.68 -7.59
C PHE A 91 -12.27 -3.70 -8.62
N ASP A 92 -12.30 -4.07 -9.91
CA ASP A 92 -12.57 -3.15 -11.03
C ASP A 92 -11.73 -1.86 -10.92
N PHE A 93 -10.45 -2.03 -10.57
CA PHE A 93 -9.55 -0.93 -10.23
C PHE A 93 -9.18 -0.12 -11.48
N THR A 94 -9.55 1.16 -11.47
CA THR A 94 -9.26 2.12 -12.53
C THR A 94 -8.59 3.37 -11.96
N GLY A 95 -7.93 4.16 -12.81
CA GLY A 95 -7.28 5.40 -12.41
C GLY A 95 -7.14 6.37 -13.57
N ASP A 96 -7.14 7.67 -13.26
CA ASP A 96 -6.88 8.76 -14.20
C ASP A 96 -5.54 9.40 -13.86
N TRP A 97 -4.66 9.47 -14.85
CA TRP A 97 -3.30 9.99 -14.75
C TRP A 97 -3.03 11.13 -15.73
N SER A 98 -4.07 11.63 -16.41
CA SER A 98 -3.97 12.65 -17.46
C SER A 98 -3.21 13.90 -17.00
N SER A 99 -3.55 14.43 -15.82
CA SER A 99 -2.90 15.61 -15.25
C SER A 99 -1.41 15.38 -14.94
N LEU A 100 -1.05 14.17 -14.52
CA LEU A 100 0.35 13.84 -14.25
C LEU A 100 1.15 13.72 -15.54
N THR A 101 0.58 13.07 -16.56
CA THR A 101 1.19 12.97 -17.90
C THR A 101 1.41 14.34 -18.51
N GLU A 102 0.42 15.23 -18.43
CA GLU A 102 0.54 16.62 -18.89
C GLU A 102 1.69 17.36 -18.16
N GLN A 103 1.76 17.22 -16.83
CA GLN A 103 2.81 17.85 -16.04
C GLN A 103 4.21 17.29 -16.37
N SER A 104 4.33 15.98 -16.60
CA SER A 104 5.59 15.34 -17.03
C SER A 104 6.03 15.86 -18.40
N GLU A 105 5.12 15.97 -19.36
CA GLU A 105 5.43 16.52 -20.69
C GLU A 105 5.84 18.00 -20.62
N LYS A 106 5.21 18.78 -19.74
CA LYS A 106 5.62 20.18 -19.48
C LYS A 106 7.04 20.26 -18.90
N ASN A 107 7.38 19.38 -17.95
CA ASN A 107 8.70 19.32 -17.35
C ASN A 107 9.77 18.96 -18.39
N LYS A 108 9.48 17.96 -19.21
CA LYS A 108 10.35 17.53 -20.32
C LYS A 108 10.61 18.66 -21.31
N LYS A 109 9.56 19.39 -21.74
CA LYS A 109 9.70 20.56 -22.63
C LYS A 109 10.53 21.69 -22.02
N ALA A 110 10.48 21.85 -20.70
CA ALA A 110 11.28 22.83 -19.96
C ALA A 110 12.70 22.34 -19.60
N GLY A 111 13.10 21.12 -19.99
CA GLY A 111 14.38 20.53 -19.61
C GLY A 111 14.52 20.23 -18.11
N ARG A 112 13.40 20.17 -17.37
CA ARG A 112 13.38 19.87 -15.93
C ARG A 112 13.13 18.38 -15.70
N PRO A 113 13.92 17.69 -14.87
CA PRO A 113 13.65 16.30 -14.54
C PRO A 113 12.40 16.17 -13.68
N ASP A 114 11.59 15.15 -13.96
CA ASP A 114 10.45 14.81 -13.09
C ASP A 114 10.90 14.33 -11.73
N LYS A 115 10.33 14.94 -10.69
CA LYS A 115 10.48 14.52 -9.30
C LYS A 115 9.13 14.68 -8.60
N PHE A 116 8.30 13.64 -8.67
CA PHE A 116 6.98 13.60 -8.06
C PHE A 116 7.00 13.01 -6.64
N PHE A 117 6.21 13.62 -5.76
CA PHE A 117 5.91 13.12 -4.43
C PHE A 117 4.40 12.95 -4.29
N PHE A 118 3.95 11.71 -4.44
CA PHE A 118 2.56 11.29 -4.36
C PHE A 118 2.07 11.28 -2.92
N PHE A 119 1.02 12.05 -2.67
CA PHE A 119 0.32 12.12 -1.39
C PHE A 119 -0.98 11.36 -1.55
N GLU A 120 -0.97 10.13 -1.04
CA GLU A 120 -2.01 9.15 -1.26
C GLU A 120 -3.02 9.13 -0.12
N PHE A 121 -4.31 9.11 -0.46
CA PHE A 121 -5.40 9.11 0.50
C PHE A 121 -6.59 8.30 0.00
N PRO A 122 -7.49 7.83 0.88
CA PRO A 122 -7.28 7.61 2.31
C PRO A 122 -6.54 6.28 2.55
N HIS A 123 -5.95 6.08 3.74
CA HIS A 123 -5.25 4.82 4.07
C HIS A 123 -6.16 3.57 4.08
N GLY A 124 -7.41 3.67 4.56
CA GLY A 124 -8.24 2.47 4.87
C GLY A 124 -7.62 1.60 5.97
N ILE A 125 -8.16 0.40 6.27
CA ILE A 125 -7.52 -0.55 7.22
C ILE A 125 -6.18 -1.02 6.66
N PHE A 126 -6.24 -1.53 5.43
CA PHE A 126 -5.08 -1.84 4.61
C PHE A 126 -5.17 -0.94 3.38
N PRO A 127 -4.06 -0.28 2.97
CA PRO A 127 -4.04 0.65 1.86
C PRO A 127 -4.08 -0.09 0.52
N MET A 128 -5.23 -0.69 0.21
CA MET A 128 -5.41 -1.55 -0.96
C MET A 128 -5.30 -0.77 -2.26
N GLY A 129 -5.93 0.39 -2.37
CA GLY A 129 -5.84 1.23 -3.56
C GLY A 129 -4.40 1.61 -3.89
N GLN A 130 -3.65 2.05 -2.87
CA GLN A 130 -2.23 2.34 -2.95
C GLN A 130 -1.42 1.11 -3.37
N PHE A 131 -1.67 -0.04 -2.73
CA PHE A 131 -1.00 -1.28 -3.06
C PHE A 131 -1.24 -1.71 -4.51
N LEU A 132 -2.50 -1.68 -4.99
CA LEU A 132 -2.86 -2.00 -6.37
C LEU A 132 -2.23 -1.02 -7.37
N SER A 133 -2.18 0.27 -7.01
CA SER A 133 -1.57 1.30 -7.84
C SER A 133 -0.06 1.12 -8.02
N ALA A 134 0.63 0.42 -7.11
CA ALA A 134 2.06 0.16 -7.23
C ALA A 134 2.40 -0.54 -8.55
N SER A 135 1.53 -1.43 -9.04
CA SER A 135 1.72 -2.11 -10.33
C SER A 135 1.54 -1.22 -11.57
N LEU A 136 0.88 -0.06 -11.42
CA LEU A 136 0.69 0.92 -12.51
C LEU A 136 1.91 1.81 -12.74
N ILE A 137 2.95 1.66 -11.91
CA ILE A 137 4.26 2.31 -12.04
C ILE A 137 4.82 2.28 -13.47
N ARG A 138 4.56 1.19 -14.21
CA ARG A 138 4.97 1.00 -15.62
C ARG A 138 4.34 2.03 -16.55
N ASP A 139 3.05 2.26 -16.37
CA ASP A 139 2.24 3.00 -17.32
C ASP A 139 2.32 4.51 -17.03
N ILE A 140 2.63 4.86 -15.78
CA ILE A 140 2.61 6.25 -15.30
C ILE A 140 4.00 6.89 -15.36
N THR A 141 5.07 6.16 -15.03
CA THR A 141 6.43 6.74 -14.94
C THR A 141 7.47 5.83 -15.60
N PRO A 142 7.53 5.77 -16.95
CA PRO A 142 8.46 4.89 -17.65
C PRO A 142 9.92 5.14 -17.24
N GLY A 143 10.61 4.09 -16.80
CA GLY A 143 12.03 4.16 -16.41
C GLY A 143 12.31 4.74 -15.01
N LYS A 144 11.27 5.07 -14.23
CA LYS A 144 11.39 5.54 -12.84
C LYS A 144 10.46 4.77 -11.92
N MET A 145 10.86 4.66 -10.64
CA MET A 145 10.04 3.99 -9.65
C MET A 145 9.20 4.99 -8.85
N ILE A 146 7.92 4.70 -8.63
CA ILE A 146 7.14 5.23 -7.50
C ILE A 146 7.40 4.34 -6.29
N CYS A 147 8.30 4.77 -5.40
CA CYS A 147 8.65 4.02 -4.19
C CYS A 147 7.71 4.39 -3.04
N GLY A 148 7.05 3.41 -2.43
CA GLY A 148 6.18 3.64 -1.26
C GLY A 148 6.94 3.87 0.05
N THR A 149 6.22 4.32 1.07
CA THR A 149 6.70 4.33 2.47
C THR A 149 5.72 3.66 3.41
N GLY A 150 6.23 2.83 4.32
CA GLY A 150 5.44 2.02 5.24
C GLY A 150 5.90 2.15 6.70
N ALA A 151 5.03 1.76 7.64
CA ALA A 151 5.38 1.69 9.05
C ALA A 151 6.39 0.56 9.32
N ASP A 152 7.30 0.77 10.28
CA ASP A 152 8.37 -0.19 10.63
C ASP A 152 7.83 -1.60 10.92
N ILE A 153 6.65 -1.70 11.55
CA ILE A 153 5.98 -2.96 11.87
C ILE A 153 5.72 -3.84 10.65
N VAL A 154 5.44 -3.26 9.48
CA VAL A 154 5.18 -4.02 8.24
C VAL A 154 6.43 -4.80 7.80
N PHE A 155 7.62 -4.30 8.15
CA PHE A 155 8.90 -4.91 7.78
C PHE A 155 9.41 -5.96 8.78
N MET A 156 8.67 -6.22 9.86
CA MET A 156 9.03 -7.21 10.89
C MET A 156 8.58 -8.64 10.55
N PHE A 157 7.78 -8.83 9.50
CA PHE A 157 7.16 -10.12 9.20
C PHE A 157 7.75 -10.78 7.96
N PRO A 158 8.05 -12.09 8.00
CA PRO A 158 8.95 -12.74 7.06
C PRO A 158 8.55 -12.61 5.60
N VAL A 159 7.30 -12.90 5.25
CA VAL A 159 6.85 -12.85 3.85
C VAL A 159 6.48 -11.41 3.46
N MET A 160 5.76 -10.72 4.34
CA MET A 160 5.23 -9.39 4.06
C MET A 160 6.33 -8.36 3.79
N ARG A 161 7.44 -8.44 4.53
CA ARG A 161 8.58 -7.53 4.37
C ARG A 161 9.26 -7.67 3.00
N HIS A 162 9.29 -8.87 2.43
CA HIS A 162 9.82 -9.10 1.07
C HIS A 162 8.86 -8.58 0.02
N VAL A 163 7.56 -8.86 0.14
CA VAL A 163 6.53 -8.31 -0.77
C VAL A 163 6.59 -6.78 -0.79
N MET A 164 6.68 -6.15 0.38
CA MET A 164 6.79 -4.69 0.50
C MET A 164 8.09 -4.14 -0.09
N ALA A 165 9.21 -4.84 0.08
CA ALA A 165 10.46 -4.48 -0.58
C ALA A 165 10.39 -4.64 -2.10
N TRP A 166 9.74 -5.71 -2.60
CA TRP A 166 9.57 -5.99 -4.03
C TRP A 166 8.72 -4.95 -4.76
N ILE A 167 7.80 -4.27 -4.06
CA ILE A 167 7.06 -3.12 -4.61
C ILE A 167 7.77 -1.78 -4.33
N GLY A 168 9.00 -1.80 -3.80
CA GLY A 168 9.80 -0.60 -3.54
C GLY A 168 9.39 0.19 -2.29
N THR A 169 8.59 -0.39 -1.39
CA THR A 169 8.20 0.27 -0.14
C THR A 169 9.35 0.26 0.85
N ASN A 170 9.66 1.43 1.40
CA ASN A 170 10.72 1.64 2.38
C ASN A 170 10.13 2.01 3.75
N PRO A 171 10.87 1.83 4.86
CA PRO A 171 10.48 2.41 6.15
C PRO A 171 10.27 3.93 6.02
N ALA A 172 9.19 4.45 6.62
CA ALA A 172 8.78 5.86 6.55
C ALA A 172 9.69 6.80 7.38
N LYS A 173 10.98 6.83 7.04
CA LYS A 173 12.03 7.64 7.68
C LYS A 173 12.50 8.74 6.73
N ARG A 174 12.79 9.92 7.26
CA ARG A 174 13.24 11.09 6.46
C ARG A 174 14.45 10.76 5.57
N ALA A 175 15.42 10.01 6.10
CA ALA A 175 16.59 9.57 5.35
C ALA A 175 16.24 8.71 4.13
N ASN A 176 15.22 7.84 4.21
CA ASN A 176 14.78 7.03 3.08
C ASN A 176 14.06 7.88 2.02
N ILE A 177 13.23 8.85 2.46
CA ILE A 177 12.57 9.83 1.57
C ILE A 177 13.63 10.57 0.73
N THR A 178 14.62 11.17 1.39
CA THR A 178 15.71 11.89 0.73
C THR A 178 16.51 10.96 -0.20
N LYS A 179 16.82 9.74 0.25
CA LYS A 179 17.54 8.75 -0.56
C LYS A 179 16.80 8.35 -1.84
N ILE A 180 15.49 8.13 -1.76
CA ILE A 180 14.64 7.79 -2.92
C ILE A 180 14.64 8.94 -3.93
N LEU A 181 14.32 10.16 -3.47
CA LEU A 181 14.20 11.32 -4.36
C LEU A 181 15.55 11.74 -4.96
N ASN A 182 16.66 11.59 -4.23
CA ASN A 182 18.01 11.84 -4.76
C ASN A 182 18.47 10.78 -5.76
N ARG A 183 17.90 9.57 -5.74
CA ARG A 183 18.14 8.55 -6.77
C ARG A 183 17.46 8.89 -8.09
N GLY A 184 16.56 9.89 -8.10
CA GLY A 184 15.78 10.29 -9.28
C GLY A 184 14.45 9.52 -9.41
N ASP A 185 14.11 8.72 -8.41
CA ASP A 185 12.81 8.05 -8.32
C ASP A 185 11.74 8.98 -7.74
N HIS A 186 10.49 8.58 -7.94
CA HIS A 186 9.33 9.17 -7.31
C HIS A 186 9.03 8.50 -5.97
N LEU A 187 8.24 9.18 -5.16
CA LEU A 187 7.93 8.74 -3.80
C LEU A 187 6.43 8.79 -3.57
N ALA A 188 5.89 7.76 -2.94
CA ALA A 188 4.52 7.71 -2.45
C ALA A 188 4.49 7.64 -0.93
N ILE A 189 3.61 8.43 -0.32
CA ILE A 189 3.35 8.40 1.11
C ILE A 189 1.86 8.59 1.35
N ILE A 190 1.38 7.99 2.44
CA ILE A 190 0.06 8.25 2.99
C ILE A 190 0.25 9.22 4.16
N PRO A 191 0.04 10.54 4.00
CA PRO A 191 0.43 11.53 5.01
C PRO A 191 -0.23 11.29 6.37
N GLY A 192 -1.52 10.91 6.39
CA GLY A 192 -2.21 10.58 7.62
C GLY A 192 -1.74 9.27 8.26
N GLY A 193 -1.34 8.31 7.43
CA GLY A 193 -0.97 6.94 7.78
C GLY A 193 -2.04 6.27 8.66
N ILE A 194 -1.61 5.46 9.63
CA ILE A 194 -2.45 4.75 10.62
C ILE A 194 -3.54 5.64 11.26
N ALA A 195 -3.34 6.96 11.39
CA ALA A 195 -4.38 7.84 11.94
C ALA A 195 -5.68 7.83 11.12
N GLU A 196 -5.59 7.65 9.80
CA GLU A 196 -6.74 7.59 8.90
C GLU A 196 -7.56 6.31 9.06
N MET A 197 -6.96 5.22 9.55
CA MET A 197 -7.71 3.99 9.88
C MET A 197 -8.83 4.27 10.90
N TYR A 198 -8.63 5.24 11.80
CA TYR A 198 -9.62 5.62 12.81
C TYR A 198 -10.62 6.67 12.35
N LEU A 199 -10.51 7.16 11.10
CA LEU A 199 -11.45 8.09 10.48
C LEU A 199 -12.45 7.39 9.56
N MET A 200 -12.31 6.07 9.39
CA MET A 200 -13.20 5.31 8.52
C MET A 200 -14.65 5.38 9.02
N ASN A 201 -15.53 5.73 8.09
CA ASN A 201 -16.96 5.86 8.31
C ASN A 201 -17.68 5.29 7.07
N PRO A 202 -18.80 4.56 7.22
CA PRO A 202 -19.52 3.98 6.08
C PRO A 202 -19.99 5.03 5.06
N ASP A 203 -20.39 6.21 5.54
CA ASP A 203 -21.04 7.25 4.76
C ASP A 203 -20.05 8.28 4.22
N THR A 204 -18.89 8.44 4.85
CA THR A 204 -17.91 9.49 4.54
C THR A 204 -16.46 9.00 4.54
N GLU A 205 -15.63 9.56 3.66
CA GLU A 205 -14.19 9.29 3.63
C GLU A 205 -13.42 10.43 4.32
N GLY A 206 -12.79 10.10 5.45
CA GLY A 206 -11.97 11.04 6.21
C GLY A 206 -10.48 10.91 5.91
N ILE A 207 -9.81 12.04 5.70
CA ILE A 207 -8.34 12.12 5.52
C ILE A 207 -7.69 12.92 6.66
N PHE A 208 -6.44 12.60 6.99
CA PHE A 208 -5.70 13.27 8.06
C PHE A 208 -4.51 14.06 7.50
N LEU A 209 -4.78 15.28 7.00
CA LEU A 209 -3.76 16.11 6.36
C LEU A 209 -3.36 17.36 7.16
N ARG A 210 -4.32 18.03 7.83
CA ARG A 210 -4.11 19.35 8.44
C ARG A 210 -2.94 19.42 9.44
N LYS A 211 -2.65 18.32 10.15
CA LYS A 211 -1.56 18.21 11.14
C LYS A 211 -0.27 17.59 10.58
N ARG A 212 -0.18 17.34 9.27
CA ARG A 212 0.95 16.63 8.60
C ARG A 212 1.85 17.57 7.79
N GLN A 213 2.11 18.77 8.32
CA GLN A 213 2.95 19.78 7.67
C GLN A 213 4.37 19.30 7.37
N ASN A 214 4.92 18.37 8.16
CA ASN A 214 6.27 17.86 7.95
C ASN A 214 6.44 17.09 6.63
N THR A 215 5.39 16.40 6.16
CA THR A 215 5.42 15.72 4.86
C THR A 215 5.45 16.72 3.71
N VAL A 216 4.67 17.80 3.82
CA VAL A 216 4.69 18.92 2.85
C VAL A 216 6.06 19.60 2.86
N LYS A 217 6.59 19.92 4.04
CA LYS A 217 7.95 20.50 4.19
C LYS A 217 9.01 19.60 3.58
N ALA A 218 8.88 18.28 3.74
CA ALA A 218 9.79 17.32 3.12
C ALA A 218 9.76 17.43 1.60
N ALA A 219 8.58 17.47 0.97
CA ALA A 219 8.47 17.63 -0.48
C ALA A 219 9.14 18.91 -0.99
N ILE A 220 8.88 20.04 -0.31
CA ILE A 220 9.47 21.34 -0.65
C ILE A 220 11.00 21.29 -0.55
N GLN A 221 11.54 20.75 0.54
CA GLN A 221 12.98 20.65 0.77
C GLN A 221 13.70 19.78 -0.27
N GLU A 222 13.02 18.77 -0.82
CA GLU A 222 13.58 17.87 -1.83
C GLU A 222 13.37 18.40 -3.27
N GLY A 223 12.67 19.53 -3.41
CA GLY A 223 12.30 20.11 -4.71
C GLY A 223 11.37 19.21 -5.52
N ALA A 224 10.48 18.48 -4.85
CA ALA A 224 9.55 17.54 -5.49
C ALA A 224 8.15 18.16 -5.67
N ASP A 225 7.54 17.95 -6.83
CA ASP A 225 6.17 18.36 -7.10
C ASP A 225 5.22 17.46 -6.30
N ILE A 226 4.35 18.06 -5.49
CA ILE A 226 3.34 17.31 -4.72
C ILE A 226 2.21 16.90 -5.66
N VAL A 227 1.95 15.59 -5.73
CA VAL A 227 0.86 15.01 -6.52
C VAL A 227 -0.18 14.43 -5.57
N PRO A 228 -1.33 15.10 -5.36
CA PRO A 228 -2.40 14.53 -4.56
C PRO A 228 -3.05 13.36 -5.32
N VAL A 229 -3.19 12.21 -4.66
CA VAL A 229 -3.85 11.02 -5.21
C VAL A 229 -4.94 10.57 -4.24
N PHE A 230 -6.14 10.37 -4.77
CA PHE A 230 -7.29 9.94 -3.99
C PHE A 230 -7.83 8.61 -4.51
N PHE A 231 -8.01 7.63 -3.60
CA PHE A 231 -8.48 6.28 -3.87
C PHE A 231 -9.92 6.12 -3.38
N PHE A 232 -10.88 6.34 -4.28
CA PHE A 232 -12.30 6.22 -3.98
C PHE A 232 -12.67 4.78 -3.57
N GLY A 233 -13.47 4.64 -2.50
CA GLY A 233 -13.98 3.36 -2.03
C GLY A 233 -12.96 2.54 -1.23
N ASN A 234 -11.71 3.01 -1.10
CA ASN A 234 -10.65 2.30 -0.39
C ASN A 234 -10.98 2.07 1.10
N THR A 235 -11.72 2.99 1.72
CA THR A 235 -12.16 2.85 3.13
C THR A 235 -13.27 1.83 3.33
N ARG A 236 -13.96 1.41 2.25
CA ARG A 236 -15.11 0.51 2.28
C ARG A 236 -14.75 -0.95 2.01
N ILE A 237 -13.49 -1.23 1.66
CA ILE A 237 -13.00 -2.59 1.38
C ILE A 237 -13.03 -3.47 2.63
N PHE A 238 -12.75 -2.88 3.79
CA PHE A 238 -12.76 -3.60 5.07
C PHE A 238 -13.61 -2.88 6.10
N SER A 239 -14.26 -3.66 6.96
CA SER A 239 -14.95 -3.16 8.14
C SER A 239 -14.18 -3.53 9.41
N THR A 240 -14.24 -2.66 10.41
CA THR A 240 -13.76 -2.95 11.76
C THR A 240 -14.90 -3.42 12.64
N VAL A 241 -14.62 -4.38 13.51
CA VAL A 241 -15.55 -4.77 14.58
C VAL A 241 -15.45 -3.74 15.72
N GLY A 242 -16.47 -2.89 15.89
CA GLY A 242 -16.55 -1.88 16.95
C GLY A 242 -16.54 -0.42 16.47
N LYS A 243 -16.82 0.54 17.37
CA LYS A 243 -16.78 1.98 17.04
C LYS A 243 -15.35 2.43 16.80
N ASN A 244 -15.00 2.72 15.55
CA ASN A 244 -13.80 3.49 15.22
C ASN A 244 -14.01 4.94 15.66
N SER A 245 -13.39 5.31 16.78
CA SER A 245 -13.25 6.72 17.14
C SER A 245 -11.77 7.09 17.21
N SER A 246 -11.47 8.28 16.71
CA SER A 246 -10.17 8.93 16.83
C SER A 246 -9.73 9.15 18.30
N ASP A 247 -10.66 9.00 19.25
CA ASP A 247 -10.46 9.11 20.70
C ASP A 247 -10.37 7.77 21.44
N SER A 248 -10.50 6.64 20.74
CA SER A 248 -10.38 5.31 21.34
C SER A 248 -9.00 5.07 22.00
N LEU A 249 -8.96 4.17 22.99
CA LEU A 249 -7.70 3.80 23.66
C LEU A 249 -6.66 3.26 22.67
N MET A 250 -7.11 2.52 21.66
CA MET A 250 -6.27 2.00 20.58
C MET A 250 -5.66 3.12 19.71
N SER A 251 -6.39 4.20 19.44
CA SER A 251 -5.84 5.35 18.70
C SER A 251 -4.81 6.13 19.52
N LYS A 252 -5.00 6.22 20.86
CA LYS A 252 -4.04 6.84 21.77
C LYS A 252 -2.77 5.98 21.87
N LEU A 253 -2.91 4.65 21.96
CA LEU A 253 -1.78 3.73 22.01
C LEU A 253 -0.98 3.71 20.70
N SER A 254 -1.63 3.69 19.54
CA SER A 254 -0.94 3.71 18.25
C SER A 254 -0.17 5.01 17.98
N ARG A 255 -0.65 6.14 18.50
CA ARG A 255 0.11 7.40 18.48
C ARG A 255 1.36 7.37 19.36
N LYS A 256 1.34 6.63 20.47
CA LYS A 256 2.46 6.50 21.41
C LYS A 256 3.54 5.54 20.91
N LEU A 257 3.15 4.49 20.17
CA LEU A 257 4.06 3.54 19.51
C LEU A 257 4.72 4.12 18.23
N ARG A 258 4.34 5.34 17.83
CA ARG A 258 4.90 6.09 16.70
C ARG A 258 6.06 7.02 17.09
N ALA A 259 6.34 7.17 18.38
CA ALA A 259 7.48 7.93 18.93
C ALA A 259 8.62 6.97 19.26
#